data_AF-A0A529MH86-F1
#
_entry.id   AF-A0A529MH86-F1
#
_cell.length_a   1.000
_cell.length_b   1.000
_cell.length_c   1.000
_cell.angle_alpha   90.00
_cell.angle_beta   90.00
_cell.angle_gamma   90.00
#
_symmetry.space_group_name_H-M   'P 1'
#
loop_
_entity.id
_entity.type
_entity.pdbx_description
1 polymer ?
#
loop_
_entity_poly.entity_id
_entity_poly.type
_entity_poly.pdbx_seq_one_letter_code
_entity_poly.pdbx_strand_id
1 'polypeptide(L)' 'MVLILTWVLTDGLSAVEAACQEAIEHGASSAPVILNILARSRDPAPGTILSIPQALKLAHECRRLHPL' A
#
# COMPACT_ATOMS: atom_id res chain seq x y z
N MET A 1 12.21 -3.93 18.38
CA MET A 1 12.12 -2.46 18.23
C MET A 1 10.90 -2.16 17.38
N VAL A 2 10.06 -1.19 17.77
CA VAL A 2 8.77 -0.92 17.10
C VAL A 2 8.98 0.02 15.92
N LEU A 3 9.16 -0.54 14.71
CA LEU A 3 9.49 0.21 13.48
C LEU A 3 8.40 1.21 13.04
N ILE A 4 7.16 1.05 13.49
CA ILE A 4 6.04 1.93 13.11
C ILE A 4 6.19 3.30 13.81
N LEU A 5 6.70 3.34 15.05
CA LEU A 5 6.76 4.57 15.85
C LEU A 5 7.79 5.58 15.33
N THR A 6 8.80 5.17 14.58
CA THR A 6 9.76 6.11 13.98
C THR A 6 9.13 6.96 12.87
N TRP A 7 8.02 6.52 12.27
CA TRP A 7 7.29 7.25 11.22
C TRP A 7 6.42 8.38 11.78
N VAL A 8 6.07 8.35 13.07
CA VAL A 8 5.39 9.47 13.75
C VAL A 8 6.22 10.77 13.66
N LEU A 9 7.55 10.65 13.57
CA LEU A 9 8.48 11.78 13.43
C LEU A 9 8.46 12.40 12.02
N THR A 10 8.02 11.66 11.00
CA THR A 10 7.99 12.11 9.60
C THR A 10 6.59 12.47 9.11
N ASP A 11 5.57 11.73 9.54
CA ASP A 11 4.20 11.79 9.01
C ASP A 11 3.18 12.29 10.05
N GLY A 12 3.60 12.44 11.30
CA GLY A 12 2.72 12.72 12.43
C GLY A 12 1.92 11.50 12.90
N LEU A 13 1.31 11.63 14.07
CA LEU A 13 0.57 10.54 14.70
C LEU A 13 -0.68 10.15 13.89
N SER A 14 -1.42 11.13 13.38
CA SER A 14 -2.70 10.90 12.68
C SER A 14 -2.57 10.10 11.39
N ALA A 15 -1.44 10.22 10.67
CA ALA A 15 -1.16 9.39 9.49
C ALA A 15 -0.92 7.92 9.88
N VAL A 16 -0.21 7.70 10.99
CA VAL A 16 0.04 6.36 11.55
C VAL A 16 -1.24 5.73 12.08
N GLU A 17 -2.09 6.51 12.75
CA GLU A 17 -3.41 6.07 13.22
C GLU A 17 -4.33 5.68 12.05
N ALA A 18 -4.40 6.50 11.01
CA ALA A 18 -5.17 6.20 9.79
C ALA A 18 -4.68 4.91 9.11
N ALA A 19 -3.36 4.72 8.98
CA ALA A 19 -2.79 3.50 8.38
C ALA A 19 -3.01 2.24 9.24
N CYS A 20 -2.98 2.37 10.57
CA CYS A 20 -3.37 1.30 11.48
C CYS A 20 -4.85 0.93 11.33
N GLN A 21 -5.73 1.92 11.20
CA GLN A 21 -7.16 1.69 11.03
C GLN A 21 -7.47 1.05 9.67
N GLU A 22 -6.89 1.54 8.57
CA GLU A 22 -7.04 0.91 7.25
C GLU A 22 -6.55 -0.55 7.27
N ALA A 23 -5.44 -0.85 7.96
CA ALA A 23 -4.95 -2.22 8.12
C ALA A 23 -5.99 -3.11 8.83
N ILE A 24 -6.58 -2.62 9.94
CA ILE A 24 -7.62 -3.34 10.70
C ILE A 24 -8.87 -3.57 9.86
N GLU A 25 -9.32 -2.58 9.09
CA GLU A 25 -10.46 -2.69 8.17
C GLU A 25 -10.23 -3.76 7.08
N HIS A 26 -8.99 -3.96 6.66
CA HIS A 26 -8.57 -5.02 5.74
C HIS A 26 -8.19 -6.35 6.42
N GLY A 27 -8.42 -6.48 7.74
CA GLY A 27 -8.15 -7.71 8.50
C GLY A 27 -6.66 -8.00 8.72
N ALA A 28 -5.78 -7.01 8.60
CA ALA A 28 -4.33 -7.14 8.70
C ALA A 28 -3.76 -6.28 9.84
N SER A 29 -2.82 -6.81 10.61
CA SER A 29 -2.24 -6.12 11.78
C SER A 29 -0.71 -6.29 11.88
N SER A 30 -0.03 -6.40 10.73
CA SER A 30 1.43 -6.55 10.68
C SER A 30 2.12 -5.22 10.38
N ALA A 31 3.29 -5.00 10.99
CA ALA A 31 4.08 -3.79 10.75
C ALA A 31 4.42 -3.56 9.26
N PRO A 32 4.78 -4.57 8.44
CA PRO A 32 5.00 -4.37 7.01
C PRO A 32 3.77 -3.88 6.25
N VAL A 33 2.55 -4.29 6.65
CA VAL A 33 1.30 -3.82 6.02
C VAL A 33 1.04 -2.36 6.39
N ILE A 34 1.15 -2.01 7.67
CA ILE A 34 0.94 -0.63 8.14
C ILE A 34 1.96 0.34 7.50
N LEU A 35 3.23 -0.08 7.39
CA LEU A 35 4.28 0.68 6.71
C LEU A 35 4.04 0.82 5.19
N ASN A 36 3.45 -0.18 4.54
CA ASN A 36 3.07 -0.10 3.12
C ASN A 36 1.91 0.90 2.92
N ILE A 37 0.90 0.86 3.79
CA ILE A 37 -0.21 1.83 3.76
C ILE A 37 0.32 3.26 3.95
N LEU A 38 1.16 3.49 4.96
CA LEU A 38 1.84 4.78 5.18
C LEU A 38 2.66 5.23 3.97
N ALA A 39 3.43 4.32 3.34
CA ALA A 39 4.20 4.65 2.14
C ALA A 39 3.29 5.09 0.99
N ARG A 40 2.18 4.38 0.77
CA ARG A 40 1.17 4.74 -0.25
C ARG A 40 0.45 6.07 0.06
N SER A 41 0.24 6.42 1.33
CA SER A 41 -0.30 7.73 1.70
C SER A 41 0.64 8.89 1.37
N ARG A 42 1.94 8.63 1.18
CA ARG A 42 2.95 9.62 0.73
C ARG A 42 3.10 9.69 -0.79
N ASP A 43 2.55 8.72 -1.54
CA ASP A 43 2.78 8.68 -2.98
C ASP A 43 2.22 9.96 -3.63
N PRO A 44 2.99 10.62 -4.51
CA PRO A 44 2.50 11.79 -5.23
C PRO A 44 1.30 11.41 -6.11
N ALA A 45 0.46 12.40 -6.42
CA ALA A 45 -0.66 12.20 -7.33
C ALA A 45 -0.19 11.48 -8.63
N PRO A 46 -0.93 10.48 -9.14
CA PRO A 46 -0.52 9.69 -10.29
C PRO A 46 -0.12 10.57 -11.47
N GLY A 47 1.06 10.30 -12.04
CA GLY A 47 1.52 10.98 -13.24
C GLY A 47 0.62 10.71 -14.45
N THR A 48 0.78 11.51 -15.51
CA THR A 48 0.04 11.34 -16.77
C THR A 48 0.10 9.89 -17.26
N ILE A 49 -1.07 9.30 -17.52
CA ILE A 49 -1.19 7.94 -18.02
C ILE A 49 -0.49 7.85 -19.39
N LEU A 50 0.57 7.05 -19.45
CA LEU A 50 1.26 6.73 -20.69
C LEU A 50 0.42 5.75 -21.53
N SER A 51 0.37 5.96 -22.84
CA SER A 51 -0.22 4.99 -23.78
C SER A 51 0.49 3.64 -23.66
N ILE A 52 -0.20 2.62 -23.14
CA ILE A 52 0.33 1.26 -22.99
C ILE A 52 0.80 0.75 -24.37
N PRO A 53 2.10 0.50 -24.59
CA PRO A 53 2.59 -0.08 -25.84
C PRO A 53 1.97 -1.46 -26.05
N GLN A 54 1.56 -1.78 -27.28
CA GLN A 54 0.92 -3.08 -27.57
C GLN A 54 1.81 -4.28 -27.18
N ALA A 55 3.14 -4.12 -27.25
CA ALA A 55 4.12 -5.11 -26.83
C ALA A 55 4.19 -5.36 -25.31
N LEU A 56 3.62 -4.47 -24.48
CA LEU A 56 3.54 -4.63 -23.02
C LEU A 56 2.16 -5.12 -22.54
N LYS A 57 1.30 -5.60 -23.45
CA LYS A 57 0.08 -6.30 -23.05
C LYS A 57 0.42 -7.62 -22.38
N LEU A 58 -0.13 -7.86 -21.19
CA LEU A 58 -0.03 -9.14 -20.50
C LEU A 58 -0.60 -10.26 -21.38
N ALA A 59 0.25 -11.21 -21.77
CA ALA A 59 -0.15 -12.40 -22.53
C ALA A 59 -0.89 -13.45 -21.68
N HIS A 60 -0.84 -13.30 -20.35
CA HIS A 60 -1.47 -14.19 -19.39
C HIS A 60 -2.26 -13.38 -18.37
N GLU A 61 -3.47 -13.85 -18.08
CA GLU A 61 -4.26 -13.33 -16.96
C GLU A 61 -3.60 -13.68 -15.61
N CYS A 62 -3.73 -12.80 -14.63
CA CYS A 62 -3.36 -13.12 -13.26
C CYS A 62 -4.37 -14.14 -12.72
N ARG A 63 -4.02 -15.43 -12.82
CA ARG A 63 -4.85 -16.55 -12.36
C ARG A 63 -5.19 -16.36 -10.89
N ARG A 64 -6.42 -15.93 -10.60
CA ARG A 64 -6.95 -15.92 -9.23
C ARG A 64 -6.92 -17.34 -8.68
N LEU A 65 -6.06 -17.58 -7.71
CA LEU A 65 -6.13 -18.76 -6.86
C LEU A 65 -7.42 -18.64 -6.03
N HIS A 66 -8.47 -19.33 -6.46
CA HIS A 66 -9.66 -19.51 -5.62
C HIS A 66 -9.28 -20.34 -4.38
N PRO A 67 -9.76 -19.98 -3.18
CA PRO A 67 -9.68 -20.88 -2.05
C PRO A 67 -10.56 -22.12 -2.30
N LEU A 68 -10.03 -23.29 -1.91
CA LEU A 68 -10.76 -24.55 -1.78
C LEU A 68 -11.56 -24.56 -0.47
#